data_AF-A0A918U2F1-F1
#
_entry.id   AF-A0A918U2F1-F1
#
_cell.length_a   1.000
_cell.length_b   1.000
_cell.length_c   1.000
_cell.angle_alpha   90.00
_cell.angle_beta   90.00
_cell.angle_gamma   90.00
#
_symmetry.space_group_name_H-M   'P 1'
#
loop_
_entity.id
_entity.type
_entity.pdbx_description
1 polymer ?
#
loop_
_entity_poly.entity_id
_entity_poly.type
_entity_poly.pdbx_seq_one_letter_code
_entity_poly.pdbx_strand_id
1 'polypeptide(L)'
;MGCQRAPTEAISEYVRGIVRATFPDVDADALSTTVWALVHGLAFLHLDGKLDTSTPEVVAAQVRSAVQALFDASPSMSRTPAAPPARTTD
;
A
#
# COMPACT_ATOMS: atom_id res chain seq x y z
N MET A 1 32.91 -18.14 3.42
CA MET A 1 32.33 -18.11 2.06
C MET A 1 30.91 -17.58 2.22
N GLY A 2 30.76 -16.25 2.26
CA GLY A 2 29.47 -15.61 2.50
C GLY A 2 28.78 -15.34 1.17
N CYS A 3 27.58 -15.87 0.96
CA CYS A 3 26.73 -15.45 -0.14
C CYS A 3 26.30 -13.99 0.14
N GLN A 4 27.00 -13.02 -0.46
CA GLN A 4 26.55 -11.63 -0.45
C GLN A 4 25.28 -11.57 -1.32
N ARG A 5 24.11 -11.54 -0.68
CA ARG A 5 22.86 -11.30 -1.41
C ARG A 5 22.87 -9.90 -2.00
N ALA A 6 22.26 -9.74 -3.17
CA ALA A 6 22.23 -8.43 -3.83
C ALA A 6 21.57 -7.40 -2.90
N PRO A 7 22.00 -6.12 -2.91
CA PRO A 7 21.46 -5.09 -2.01
C PRO A 7 19.93 -5.02 -2.00
N THR A 8 19.32 -5.17 -3.18
CA THR A 8 17.87 -5.20 -3.37
C THR A 8 17.22 -6.39 -2.67
N GLU A 9 17.86 -7.56 -2.65
CA GLU A 9 17.33 -8.78 -2.05
C GLU A 9 17.31 -8.68 -0.52
N ALA A 10 18.39 -8.14 0.06
CA ALA A 10 18.50 -7.89 1.49
C ALA A 10 17.47 -6.86 1.98
N ILE A 11 17.26 -5.79 1.20
CA ILE A 11 16.24 -4.77 1.51
C ILE A 11 14.83 -5.37 1.40
N SER A 12 14.54 -6.15 0.35
CA SER A 12 13.25 -6.81 0.18
C SER A 12 12.92 -7.78 1.32
N GLU A 13 13.91 -8.55 1.82
CA GLU A 13 13.70 -9.44 2.97
C GLU A 13 13.47 -8.68 4.28
N TYR A 14 14.20 -7.59 4.50
CA TYR A 14 14.02 -6.75 5.69
C TYR A 14 12.62 -6.12 5.71
N VAL A 15 12.18 -5.55 4.58
CA VAL A 15 10.83 -4.99 4.43
C VAL A 15 9.77 -6.08 4.62
N ARG A 16 9.96 -7.27 4.03
CA ARG A 16 9.03 -8.41 4.19
C ARG A 16 8.93 -8.86 5.65
N GLY A 17 10.04 -8.84 6.40
CA GLY A 17 10.07 -9.16 7.83
C GLY A 17 9.26 -8.17 8.67
N ILE A 18 9.42 -6.87 8.42
CA ILE A 18 8.64 -5.81 9.09
C ILE A 18 7.16 -5.94 8.76
N VAL A 19 6.82 -6.17 7.48
CA VAL A 19 5.43 -6.33 7.04
C VAL A 19 4.76 -7.53 7.71
N ARG A 20 5.42 -8.71 7.75
CA ARG A 20 4.90 -9.88 8.47
C ARG A 20 4.71 -9.64 9.97
N ALA A 21 5.62 -8.91 10.60
CA ALA A 21 5.53 -8.61 12.03
C ALA A 21 4.41 -7.59 12.35
N THR A 22 4.11 -6.69 11.42
CA THR A 22 3.12 -5.61 11.59
C THR A 22 1.71 -6.03 11.17
N PHE A 23 1.61 -6.98 10.23
CA PHE A 23 0.36 -7.44 9.64
C PHE A 23 0.30 -8.98 9.65
N PRO A 24 0.12 -9.62 10.81
CA PRO A 24 0.18 -11.08 10.94
C PRO A 24 -0.90 -11.81 10.11
N ASP A 25 -2.02 -11.16 9.84
CA ASP A 25 -3.16 -11.71 9.10
C ASP A 25 -3.20 -11.30 7.61
N VAL A 26 -2.16 -10.63 7.11
CA VAL A 26 -2.12 -10.13 5.72
C VAL A 26 -1.13 -10.94 4.89
N ASP A 27 -1.53 -11.26 3.66
CA ASP A 27 -0.61 -11.83 2.67
C ASP A 27 0.47 -10.79 2.32
N ALA A 28 1.68 -11.01 2.86
CA ALA A 28 2.81 -10.11 2.72
C ALA A 28 3.31 -9.97 1.27
N ASP A 29 3.16 -11.01 0.44
CA ASP A 29 3.62 -10.98 -0.96
C ASP A 29 2.60 -10.23 -1.83
N ALA A 30 1.30 -10.46 -1.59
CA ALA A 30 0.23 -9.67 -2.21
C ALA A 30 0.35 -8.19 -1.83
N LEU A 31 0.53 -7.88 -0.53
CA LEU A 31 0.68 -6.50 -0.06
C LEU A 31 1.92 -5.81 -0.65
N SER A 32 3.05 -6.51 -0.72
CA SER A 32 4.27 -5.98 -1.35
C SER A 32 4.05 -5.65 -2.82
N THR A 33 3.35 -6.52 -3.55
CA THR A 33 2.98 -6.30 -4.95
C THR A 33 2.05 -5.09 -5.11
N THR A 34 1.06 -4.94 -4.23
CA THR A 34 0.14 -3.79 -4.22
C THR A 34 0.89 -2.49 -4.00
N VAL A 35 1.78 -2.43 -3.01
CA VAL A 35 2.58 -1.23 -2.71
C VAL A 35 3.52 -0.89 -3.87
N TRP A 36 4.16 -1.89 -4.50
CA TRP A 36 5.00 -1.68 -5.67
C TRP A 36 4.24 -1.09 -6.85
N ALA A 37 3.06 -1.64 -7.16
CA ALA A 37 2.20 -1.13 -8.22
C ALA A 37 1.71 0.30 -7.94
N LEU A 38 1.36 0.61 -6.69
CA LEU A 38 0.98 1.97 -6.27
C LEU A 38 2.12 2.96 -6.48
N VAL A 39 3.32 2.64 -6.01
CA VAL A 39 4.51 3.50 -6.19
C VAL A 39 4.82 3.70 -7.66
N HIS A 40 4.70 2.66 -8.49
CA HIS A 40 4.88 2.78 -9.94
C HIS A 40 3.82 3.69 -10.59
N GLY A 41 2.55 3.57 -10.19
CA GLY A 41 1.49 4.46 -10.65
C GLY A 41 1.75 5.92 -10.28
N LEU A 42 2.17 6.19 -9.04
CA LEU A 42 2.54 7.53 -8.58
C LEU A 42 3.74 8.09 -9.36
N ALA A 43 4.76 7.28 -9.60
CA ALA A 43 5.91 7.68 -10.43
C ALA A 43 5.49 8.02 -11.86
N PHE A 44 4.59 7.24 -12.45
CA PHE A 44 4.06 7.54 -13.78
C PHE A 44 3.27 8.84 -13.81
N LEU A 45 2.41 9.08 -12.82
CA LEU A 45 1.65 10.34 -12.70
C LEU A 45 2.56 11.55 -12.43
N HIS A 46 3.66 11.36 -11.72
CA HIS A 46 4.71 12.37 -11.52
C HIS A 46 5.40 12.71 -12.85
N LEU A 47 5.77 11.71 -13.64
CA LEU A 47 6.38 11.90 -14.97
C LEU A 47 5.41 12.53 -15.98
N ASP A 48 4.12 12.25 -15.84
CA ASP A 48 3.04 12.83 -16.67
C ASP A 48 2.70 14.29 -16.27
N GLY A 49 3.27 14.81 -15.18
CA GLY A 49 3.03 16.16 -14.69
C GLY A 49 1.66 16.36 -14.03
N LYS A 50 0.98 15.27 -13.65
CA LYS A 50 -0.34 15.30 -13.00
C LYS A 50 -0.27 15.52 -11.49
N LEU A 51 0.91 15.36 -10.91
CA LEU A 51 1.14 15.50 -9.47
C LEU A 51 2.10 16.64 -9.21
N ASP A 52 2.00 17.25 -8.03
CA ASP A 52 2.91 18.31 -7.61
C ASP A 52 4.32 17.74 -7.42
N THR A 53 5.26 18.30 -8.17
CA THR A 53 6.68 17.91 -8.18
C THR A 53 7.59 19.04 -7.70
N SER A 54 7.01 20.10 -7.10
CA SER A 54 7.70 21.34 -6.77
C SER A 54 8.88 21.14 -5.83
N THR A 55 8.77 20.20 -4.88
CA THR A 55 9.86 19.84 -3.97
C THR A 55 9.88 18.35 -3.62
N PRO A 56 11.03 17.78 -3.22
CA PRO A 56 11.13 16.40 -2.73
C PRO A 56 10.21 16.11 -1.54
N GLU A 57 9.95 17.09 -0.67
CA GLU A 57 9.09 16.97 0.50
C GLU A 57 7.62 16.81 0.10
N VAL A 58 7.18 17.54 -0.93
CA VAL A 58 5.82 17.41 -1.49
C VAL A 58 5.61 16.02 -2.06
N VAL A 59 6.58 15.50 -2.81
CA VAL A 59 6.55 14.14 -3.35
C VAL A 59 6.51 13.11 -2.22
N ALA A 60 7.36 13.27 -1.19
CA ALA A 60 7.38 12.37 -0.04
C ALA A 60 6.06 12.39 0.76
N ALA A 61 5.46 13.58 0.93
CA ALA A 61 4.16 13.73 1.58
C ALA A 61 3.05 13.04 0.77
N GLN A 62 3.07 13.18 -0.56
CA GLN A 62 2.09 12.55 -1.44
C GLN A 62 2.17 11.01 -1.41
N VAL A 63 3.38 10.45 -1.50
CA VAL A 63 3.58 8.99 -1.40
C VAL A 63 3.09 8.48 -0.04
N ARG A 64 3.43 9.18 1.04
CA ARG A 64 2.98 8.81 2.39
C ARG A 64 1.45 8.84 2.51
N SER A 65 0.81 9.91 2.05
CA SER A 65 -0.64 10.05 2.10
C SER A 65 -1.35 9.00 1.25
N ALA A 66 -0.83 8.67 0.07
CA ALA A 66 -1.42 7.64 -0.79
C ALA A 66 -1.35 6.24 -0.15
N VAL A 67 -0.22 5.90 0.46
CA VAL A 67 -0.05 4.64 1.19
C VAL A 67 -0.96 4.59 2.42
N GLN A 68 -1.07 5.68 3.19
CA GLN A 68 -1.98 5.77 4.33
C GLN A 68 -3.44 5.58 3.90
N ALA A 69 -3.87 6.27 2.83
CA ALA A 69 -5.23 6.15 2.31
C ALA A 69 -5.58 4.72 1.88
N LEU A 70 -4.62 3.97 1.30
CA LEU A 70 -4.82 2.56 0.96
C LEU A 70 -5.15 1.71 2.20
N PHE A 71 -4.43 1.91 3.30
CA PHE A 71 -4.66 1.18 4.55
C PHE A 71 -5.94 1.63 5.26
N ASP A 72 -6.24 2.93 5.27
CA ASP A 72 -7.45 3.47 5.90
C ASP A 72 -8.73 3.06 5.16
N ALA A 73 -8.66 2.86 3.83
CA ALA A 73 -9.78 2.37 3.03
C ALA A 73 -10.06 0.88 3.24
N SER A 74 -9.06 0.09 3.65
CA SER A 74 -9.16 -1.38 3.73
C SER A 74 -10.30 -1.88 4.63
N PRO A 75 -10.51 -1.36 5.87
CA PRO A 75 -11.65 -1.73 6.71
C PRO A 75 -13.01 -1.37 6.11
N SER A 76 -13.05 -0.31 5.30
CA SER A 76 -14.27 0.15 4.62
C SER A 76 -14.61 -0.72 3.42
N MET A 77 -13.59 -1.22 2.70
CA MET A 77 -13.74 -2.12 1.56
C MET A 77 -14.13 -3.55 1.98
N SER A 78 -13.68 -4.01 3.15
CA SER A 78 -14.04 -5.32 3.70
C SER A 78 -15.45 -5.37 4.30
N ARG A 79 -16.13 -4.24 4.47
CA ARG A 79 -17.47 -4.19 5.05
C ARG A 79 -18.50 -4.65 4.03
N THR A 80 -19.01 -5.88 4.19
CA THR A 80 -20.23 -6.31 3.48
C THR A 80 -21.36 -5.32 3.80
N PRO A 81 -22.11 -4.81 2.80
CA PRO A 81 -23.26 -3.96 3.08
C PRO A 81 -24.23 -4.70 4.00
N ALA A 82 -24.53 -4.12 5.16
CA ALA A 82 -25.53 -4.68 6.06
C ALA A 82 -26.86 -4.78 5.31
N ALA A 83 -27.46 -5.97 5.31
CA ALA A 83 -28.73 -6.20 4.65
C ALA A 83 -29.77 -5.19 5.17
N PRO A 84 -30.54 -4.52 4.27
CA PRO A 84 -31.54 -3.55 4.69
C PRO A 84 -32.57 -4.23 5.61
N PRO A 85 -33.05 -3.55 6.67
CA PRO A 85 -34.02 -4.14 7.58
C PRO A 85 -35.26 -4.55 6.79
N ALA A 86 -35.71 -5.78 7.01
CA ALA A 86 -36.91 -6.31 6.39
C ALA A 86 -38.07 -5.35 6.70
N ARG A 87 -38.64 -4.76 5.66
CA ARG A 87 -39.84 -3.93 5.77
C ARG A 87 -40.97 -4.87 6.19
N THR A 88 -41.28 -4.93 7.48
CA THR A 88 -42.49 -5.57 7.99
C THR A 88 -43.67 -4.74 7.52
N THR A 89 -44.33 -5.19 6.45
CA THR A 89 -45.66 -4.73 6.06
C THR A 89 -46.67 -5.40 6.98
N ASP A 90 -47.34 -4.60 7.79
CA ASP A 90 -48.63 -4.88 8.42
C ASP A 90 -49.73 -4.76 7.34
#